data_AF-A0A8X6S1N9-F1
#
_entry.id   AF-A0A8X6S1N9-F1
#
_cell.length_a   1.000
_cell.length_b   1.000
_cell.length_c   1.000
_cell.angle_alpha   90.00
_cell.angle_beta   90.00
_cell.angle_gamma   90.00
#
_symmetry.space_group_name_H-M   'P 1'
#
loop_
_entity.id
_entity.type
_entity.pdbx_description
1 polymer ?
#
loop_
_entity_poly.entity_id
_entity_poly.type
_entity_poly.pdbx_seq_one_letter_code
_entity_poly.pdbx_strand_id
1 'polypeptide(L)'
;MERFVKTSDQCQRAGKPNDKNKAPLKLVPVIQEVFTKLNIDACGPLPITSKGNRYLITAICMSSKFPEAIPVSDISSCSDYRVFERFGILVRHSYVYHPQSNPVERFHRTLKRLLRVLCLEAGSEWDKHLPSILLALRTVSHESTGYTPSELVYGKNLRTPETLVMEHWMEPEEEGDLVTEYMFKLTNRLKRCQEVAINKMEEIQVKRKT
;
A
#
# COMPACT_ATOMS: atom_id res chain seq x y z
N MET A 1 19.14 -42.86 22.55
CA MET A 1 19.03 -41.38 22.60
C MET A 1 17.84 -40.86 21.80
N GLU A 2 17.67 -41.23 20.53
CA GLU A 2 16.60 -40.67 19.67
C GLU A 2 15.17 -40.87 20.18
N ARG A 3 14.85 -42.02 20.80
CA ARG A 3 13.52 -42.27 21.38
C ARG A 3 13.16 -41.28 22.49
N PHE A 4 14.13 -40.80 23.26
CA PHE A 4 13.92 -39.88 24.40
C PHE A 4 13.71 -38.44 23.93
N VAL A 5 14.41 -38.04 22.86
CA VAL A 5 14.25 -36.73 22.21
C VAL A 5 12.88 -36.61 21.53
N LYS A 6 12.34 -37.71 20.97
CA LYS A 6 11.03 -37.73 20.33
C LYS A 6 9.84 -37.72 21.30
N THR A 7 10.02 -38.05 22.58
CA THR A 7 8.92 -38.13 23.56
C THR A 7 8.91 -36.98 24.57
N SER A 8 9.97 -36.16 24.62
CA SER A 8 10.06 -35.02 25.53
C SER A 8 9.50 -33.73 24.91
N ASP A 9 8.49 -33.13 25.54
CA ASP A 9 7.87 -31.86 25.12
C ASP A 9 8.88 -30.71 25.03
N GLN A 10 9.81 -30.62 25.99
CA GLN A 10 10.89 -29.61 25.94
C GLN A 10 11.77 -29.76 24.70
N CYS A 11 12.12 -30.99 24.32
CA CYS A 11 12.95 -31.25 23.14
C CYS A 11 12.17 -31.05 21.83
N GLN A 12 10.88 -31.38 21.80
CA GLN A 12 10.03 -31.13 20.65
C GLN A 12 9.81 -29.64 20.38
N ARG A 13 9.73 -28.81 21.43
CA ARG A 13 9.58 -27.35 21.32
C ARG A 13 10.90 -26.62 21.02
N ALA A 14 12.02 -27.16 21.49
CA ALA A 14 13.35 -26.61 21.23
C ALA A 14 13.91 -27.01 19.85
N GLY A 15 13.42 -28.11 19.27
CA GLY A 15 13.78 -28.54 17.93
C GLY A 15 13.37 -27.49 16.88
N LYS A 16 14.27 -27.15 15.95
CA LYS A 16 13.89 -26.40 14.75
C LYS A 16 12.73 -27.16 14.09
N PRO A 17 11.63 -26.48 13.69
CA PRO A 17 10.55 -27.16 12.98
C PRO A 17 11.19 -27.91 11.82
N ASN A 18 11.01 -29.24 11.81
CA ASN A 18 11.41 -30.08 10.69
C ASN A 18 10.92 -29.36 9.43
N ASP A 19 11.80 -29.18 8.43
CA ASP A 19 11.50 -28.44 7.19
C ASP A 19 10.44 -29.22 6.42
N LYS A 20 9.20 -29.15 6.89
CA LYS A 20 8.03 -29.80 6.31
C LYS A 20 7.85 -29.08 4.98
N ASN A 21 8.09 -29.83 3.89
CA ASN A 21 7.81 -29.46 2.50
C ASN A 21 6.94 -28.21 2.41
N LYS A 22 7.59 -27.05 2.20
CA LYS A 22 6.88 -25.77 2.11
C LYS A 22 5.76 -25.92 1.10
N ALA A 23 4.52 -25.64 1.54
CA ALA A 23 3.37 -25.69 0.66
C ALA A 23 3.67 -24.85 -0.60
N PRO A 24 3.35 -25.36 -1.81
CA PRO A 24 3.61 -24.63 -3.04
C PRO A 24 2.96 -23.25 -3.00
N LEU A 25 3.74 -22.20 -3.29
CA LEU A 25 3.22 -20.83 -3.37
C LEU A 25 2.13 -20.78 -4.44
N LYS A 26 0.89 -20.53 -4.02
CA LYS A 26 -0.23 -20.24 -4.92
C LYS A 26 -0.16 -18.75 -5.28
N LEU A 27 -0.22 -18.45 -6.58
CA LEU A 27 -0.27 -17.07 -7.05
C LEU A 27 -1.60 -16.46 -6.60
N VAL A 28 -1.51 -15.30 -5.94
CA VAL A 28 -2.69 -14.47 -5.66
C VAL A 28 -3.02 -13.75 -6.97
N PRO A 29 -4.26 -13.86 -7.49
CA PRO A 29 -4.63 -13.20 -8.74
C PRO A 29 -4.32 -11.70 -8.67
N VAL A 30 -3.74 -11.17 -9.74
CA VAL A 30 -3.50 -9.72 -9.87
C VAL A 30 -4.85 -9.03 -9.92
N ILE A 31 -5.01 -8.04 -9.06
CA ILE A 31 -6.25 -7.29 -8.94
C ILE A 31 -6.21 -6.22 -10.01
N GLN A 32 -7.17 -6.28 -10.91
CA GLN A 32 -7.15 -5.49 -12.12
C GLN A 32 -7.71 -4.09 -11.84
N GLU A 33 -8.80 -4.01 -11.09
CA GLU A 33 -9.51 -2.76 -10.84
C GLU A 33 -8.98 -2.00 -9.62
N VAL A 34 -8.98 -0.68 -9.74
CA VAL A 34 -8.58 0.25 -8.68
C VAL A 34 -9.63 0.23 -7.56
N PHE A 35 -9.17 0.22 -6.31
CA PHE A 35 -9.98 0.19 -5.08
C PHE A 35 -10.86 -1.04 -4.84
N THR A 36 -10.84 -2.05 -5.72
CA THR A 36 -11.57 -3.32 -5.52
C THR A 36 -11.03 -4.14 -4.34
N LYS A 37 -9.75 -3.96 -3.98
CA LYS A 37 -9.20 -4.53 -2.76
C LYS A 37 -8.20 -3.60 -2.10
N LEU A 38 -8.44 -3.34 -0.83
CA LEU A 38 -7.56 -2.62 0.06
C LEU A 38 -6.90 -3.59 1.02
N ASN A 39 -5.63 -3.34 1.33
CA ASN A 39 -4.96 -3.95 2.48
C ASN A 39 -4.83 -2.89 3.57
N ILE A 40 -5.34 -3.20 4.76
CA ILE A 40 -5.42 -2.27 5.89
C ILE A 40 -4.59 -2.84 7.04
N ASP A 41 -3.82 -1.98 7.69
CA ASP A 41 -2.92 -2.34 8.78
C ASP A 41 -2.77 -1.14 9.72
N ALA A 42 -2.15 -1.37 10.88
CA ALA A 42 -1.80 -0.33 11.82
C ALA A 42 -0.28 -0.14 11.91
N CYS A 43 0.14 1.11 12.14
CA CYS A 43 1.52 1.48 12.41
C CYS A 43 1.63 2.28 13.71
N GLY A 44 2.57 1.88 14.58
CA GLY A 44 2.91 2.59 15.81
C GLY A 44 3.39 1.64 16.91
N PRO A 45 3.54 2.14 18.16
CA PRO A 45 3.28 3.52 18.56
C PRO A 45 4.28 4.52 17.94
N LEU A 46 3.78 5.71 17.63
CA LEU A 46 4.50 6.91 17.19
C LEU A 46 4.55 7.93 18.34
N PRO A 47 5.38 8.99 18.27
CA PRO A 47 5.34 10.10 19.22
C PRO A 47 3.91 10.64 19.36
N ILE A 48 3.49 10.96 20.58
CA ILE A 48 2.13 11.47 20.80
C ILE A 48 2.06 12.90 20.25
N THR A 49 1.06 13.15 19.40
CA THR A 49 0.81 14.48 18.84
C THR A 49 0.03 15.37 19.81
N SER A 50 -0.05 16.68 19.51
CA SER A 50 -0.88 17.61 20.29
C SER A 50 -2.36 17.21 20.37
N LYS A 51 -2.84 16.42 19.39
CA LYS A 51 -4.21 15.87 19.33
C LYS A 51 -4.36 14.51 20.02
N GLY A 52 -3.29 14.00 20.63
CA GLY A 52 -3.28 12.67 21.27
C GLY A 52 -3.15 11.50 20.31
N ASN A 53 -2.93 11.75 19.01
CA ASN A 53 -2.70 10.67 18.04
C ASN A 53 -1.33 10.02 18.29
N ARG A 54 -1.28 8.70 18.21
CA ARG A 54 -0.06 7.91 18.44
C ARG A 54 0.05 6.68 17.53
N TYR A 55 -0.92 6.46 16.67
CA TYR A 55 -0.94 5.39 15.68
C TYR A 55 -1.42 5.92 14.33
N LEU A 56 -1.11 5.18 13.27
CA LEU A 56 -1.68 5.34 11.95
C LEU A 56 -2.50 4.09 11.60
N ILE A 57 -3.71 4.27 11.09
CA ILE A 57 -4.39 3.25 10.30
C ILE A 57 -4.00 3.49 8.84
N THR A 58 -3.30 2.53 8.25
CA THR A 58 -2.79 2.62 6.88
C THR A 58 -3.61 1.71 5.98
N ALA A 59 -4.08 2.25 4.85
CA ALA A 59 -4.77 1.50 3.82
C ALA A 59 -4.02 1.64 2.50
N ILE A 60 -3.98 0.56 1.73
CA ILE A 60 -3.25 0.55 0.47
C ILE A 60 -4.04 -0.18 -0.60
N CYS A 61 -4.24 0.48 -1.73
CA CYS A 61 -4.89 -0.14 -2.87
C CYS A 61 -3.97 -1.18 -3.49
N MET A 62 -4.44 -2.43 -3.58
CA MET A 62 -3.61 -3.53 -4.04
C MET A 62 -3.28 -3.48 -5.54
N SER A 63 -4.09 -2.81 -6.36
CA SER A 63 -3.87 -2.65 -7.79
C SER A 63 -3.03 -1.41 -8.10
N SER A 64 -3.45 -0.24 -7.62
CA SER A 64 -2.77 1.04 -7.91
C SER A 64 -1.59 1.37 -6.98
N LYS A 65 -1.44 0.63 -5.87
CA LYS A 65 -0.48 0.94 -4.79
C LYS A 65 -0.74 2.28 -4.08
N PHE A 66 -1.91 2.86 -4.27
CA PHE A 66 -2.29 4.15 -3.68
C PHE A 66 -2.37 4.07 -2.15
N PRO A 67 -1.54 4.85 -1.42
CA PRO A 67 -1.53 4.86 0.03
C PRO A 67 -2.53 5.87 0.59
N GLU A 68 -3.19 5.45 1.67
CA GLU A 68 -3.98 6.30 2.57
C GLU A 68 -3.54 6.02 4.01
N ALA A 69 -3.53 7.04 4.85
CA ALA A 69 -3.21 6.89 6.25
C ALA A 69 -4.00 7.88 7.10
N ILE A 70 -4.54 7.42 8.23
CA ILE A 70 -5.34 8.24 9.15
C ILE A 70 -4.70 8.15 10.55
N PRO A 71 -4.41 9.30 11.20
CA PRO A 71 -3.90 9.33 12.56
C PRO A 71 -5.00 8.95 13.55
N VAL A 72 -4.68 8.09 14.51
CA VAL A 72 -5.59 7.69 15.60
C VAL A 72 -4.86 7.65 16.94
N SER A 73 -5.61 7.88 18.02
CA SER A 73 -5.12 7.78 19.40
C SER A 73 -5.05 6.33 19.90
N ASP A 74 -5.87 5.43 19.34
CA ASP A 74 -5.90 4.01 19.70
C ASP A 74 -6.15 3.12 18.46
N ILE A 75 -5.48 1.96 18.40
CA ILE A 75 -5.67 0.93 17.39
C ILE A 75 -7.01 0.22 17.56
N SER A 76 -7.63 0.24 18.74
CA SER A 76 -9.00 -0.30 18.93
C SER A 76 -10.03 0.35 17.98
N SER A 77 -9.78 1.57 17.51
CA SER A 77 -10.55 2.22 16.45
C SER A 77 -10.47 1.49 15.09
N CYS A 78 -9.40 0.74 14.83
CA CYS A 78 -9.24 -0.09 13.63
C CYS A 78 -10.25 -1.23 13.56
N SER A 79 -10.67 -1.75 14.72
CA SER A 79 -11.73 -2.77 14.82
C SER A 79 -13.14 -2.18 14.75
N ASP A 80 -13.28 -0.85 14.77
CA ASP A 80 -14.57 -0.20 14.62
C ASP A 80 -14.98 -0.18 13.14
N TYR A 81 -15.62 -1.28 12.73
CA TYR A 81 -16.17 -1.53 11.40
C TYR A 81 -17.09 -0.41 10.91
N ARG A 82 -17.60 0.44 11.81
CA ARG A 82 -18.45 1.59 11.50
C ARG A 82 -17.83 2.56 10.51
N VAL A 83 -16.51 2.77 10.58
CA VAL A 83 -15.82 3.64 9.62
C VAL A 83 -15.83 3.00 8.24
N PHE A 84 -15.52 1.71 8.13
CA PHE A 84 -15.42 1.00 6.84
C PHE A 84 -16.79 0.70 6.22
N GLU A 85 -17.80 0.36 7.02
CA GLU A 85 -19.18 0.16 6.56
C GLU A 85 -19.80 1.44 6.00
N ARG A 86 -19.50 2.61 6.61
CA ARG A 86 -20.01 3.90 6.12
C ARG A 86 -19.48 4.26 4.73
N PHE A 87 -18.33 3.71 4.34
CA PHE A 87 -17.74 3.85 3.00
C PHE A 87 -18.05 2.66 2.08
N GLY A 88 -18.90 1.72 2.50
CA GLY A 88 -19.27 0.53 1.71
C GLY A 88 -18.12 -0.48 1.53
N ILE A 89 -17.13 -0.48 2.42
CA ILE A 89 -15.94 -1.34 2.33
C ILE A 89 -16.21 -2.66 3.05
N LEU A 90 -16.22 -3.76 2.32
CA LEU A 90 -16.33 -5.10 2.89
C LEU A 90 -15.00 -5.50 3.57
N VAL A 91 -15.00 -5.55 4.90
CA VAL A 91 -13.83 -5.92 5.70
C VAL A 91 -13.70 -7.45 5.76
N ARG A 92 -12.56 -7.99 5.30
CA ARG A 92 -12.19 -9.40 5.49
C ARG A 92 -10.95 -9.49 6.37
N HIS A 93 -11.10 -10.07 7.56
CA HIS A 93 -9.95 -10.37 8.42
C HIS A 93 -9.20 -11.60 7.89
N SER A 94 -7.90 -11.47 7.69
CA SER A 94 -6.99 -12.60 7.49
C SER A 94 -6.50 -13.11 8.85
N TYR A 95 -6.52 -14.44 9.07
CA TYR A 95 -5.99 -15.05 10.29
C TYR A 95 -4.48 -14.82 10.44
N VAL A 96 -4.02 -14.64 11.68
CA VAL A 96 -2.64 -14.31 12.11
C VAL A 96 -1.55 -15.32 11.67
N TYR A 97 -1.92 -16.49 11.13
CA TYR A 97 -1.01 -17.64 10.98
C TYR A 97 -0.68 -18.10 9.54
N HIS A 98 -0.96 -17.32 8.50
CA HIS A 98 -0.47 -17.66 7.14
C HIS A 98 0.32 -16.52 6.47
N PRO A 99 1.49 -16.12 7.01
CA PRO A 99 2.41 -15.17 6.38
C PRO A 99 3.22 -15.82 5.23
N GLN A 100 2.58 -16.62 4.38
CA GLN A 100 3.23 -17.04 3.13
C GLN A 100 3.14 -15.90 2.12
N SER A 101 4.11 -14.98 2.26
CA SER A 101 4.58 -13.97 1.29
C SER A 101 3.57 -13.57 0.21
N ASN A 102 2.49 -12.89 0.59
CA ASN A 102 1.75 -12.11 -0.38
C ASN A 102 2.64 -10.88 -0.75
N PRO A 103 2.95 -10.63 -2.04
CA PRO A 103 3.63 -9.42 -2.51
C PRO A 103 3.12 -8.13 -1.86
N VAL A 104 1.83 -8.09 -1.54
CA VAL A 104 1.16 -6.95 -0.92
C VAL A 104 1.58 -6.74 0.53
N GLU A 105 1.81 -7.79 1.32
CA GLU A 105 2.28 -7.64 2.70
C GLU A 105 3.71 -7.08 2.76
N ARG A 106 4.56 -7.45 1.80
CA ARG A 106 5.92 -6.88 1.70
C ARG A 106 5.88 -5.40 1.33
N PHE A 107 5.00 -5.03 0.41
CA PHE A 107 4.82 -3.64 0.02
C PHE A 107 4.24 -2.81 1.16
N HIS A 108 3.18 -3.28 1.82
CA HIS A 108 2.58 -2.59 2.96
C HIS A 108 3.59 -2.42 4.09
N ARG A 109 4.45 -3.41 4.35
CA ARG A 109 5.57 -3.29 5.31
C ARG A 109 6.56 -2.18 4.93
N THR A 110 6.84 -2.01 3.64
CA THR A 110 7.72 -0.94 3.15
C THR A 110 7.07 0.42 3.35
N LEU A 111 5.77 0.56 3.02
CA LEU A 111 4.98 1.76 3.30
C LEU A 111 5.01 2.11 4.79
N LYS A 112 4.72 1.14 5.67
CA LYS A 112 4.76 1.36 7.13
C LYS A 112 6.13 1.82 7.61
N ARG A 113 7.21 1.27 7.05
CA ARG A 113 8.57 1.70 7.37
C ARG A 113 8.80 3.16 6.96
N LEU A 114 8.44 3.53 5.73
CA LEU A 114 8.58 4.90 5.23
C LEU A 114 7.75 5.88 6.05
N LEU A 115 6.45 5.59 6.26
CA LEU A 115 5.57 6.41 7.10
C LEU A 115 6.14 6.58 8.50
N ARG A 116 6.61 5.50 9.12
CA ARG A 116 7.21 5.57 10.45
C ARG A 116 8.44 6.47 10.50
N VAL A 117 9.36 6.34 9.53
CA VAL A 117 10.56 7.19 9.47
C VAL A 117 10.18 8.66 9.30
N LEU A 118 9.33 8.96 8.32
CA LEU A 118 8.91 10.34 8.03
C LEU A 118 8.12 10.96 9.19
N CYS A 119 7.29 10.18 9.88
CA CYS A 119 6.61 10.65 11.08
C CYS A 119 7.55 10.86 12.26
N LEU A 120 8.60 10.04 12.41
CA LEU A 120 9.60 10.24 13.46
C LEU A 120 10.44 11.50 13.21
N GLU A 121 10.80 11.76 11.95
CA GLU A 121 11.51 12.98 11.54
C GLU A 121 10.66 14.25 11.77
N ALA A 122 9.35 14.15 11.56
CA ALA A 122 8.41 15.25 11.79
C ALA A 122 8.09 15.52 13.28
N GLY A 123 8.59 14.70 14.21
CA GLY A 123 8.45 14.93 15.65
C GLY A 123 7.01 14.84 16.15
N SER A 124 6.62 15.70 17.10
CA SER A 124 5.27 15.68 17.71
C SER A 124 4.15 16.18 16.79
N GLU A 125 4.47 16.72 15.61
CA GLU A 125 3.50 17.31 14.69
C GLU A 125 3.36 16.48 13.41
N TRP A 126 3.76 15.21 13.46
CA TRP A 126 3.77 14.32 12.31
C TRP A 126 2.40 14.16 11.63
N ASP A 127 1.31 14.30 12.37
CA ASP A 127 -0.06 14.22 11.83
C ASP A 127 -0.39 15.41 10.91
N LYS A 128 0.21 16.58 11.13
CA LYS A 128 0.11 17.75 10.25
C LYS A 128 0.89 17.58 8.95
N HIS A 129 2.00 16.83 8.99
CA HIS A 129 2.85 16.56 7.82
C HIS A 129 2.37 15.36 6.99
N LEU A 130 1.43 14.57 7.53
CA LEU A 130 0.92 13.36 6.88
C LEU A 130 0.38 13.59 5.45
N PRO A 131 -0.37 14.67 5.14
CA PRO A 131 -0.79 14.95 3.78
C PRO A 131 0.37 15.14 2.80
N SER A 132 1.44 15.85 3.22
CA SER A 132 2.64 16.06 2.41
C SER A 132 3.42 14.76 2.18
N ILE A 133 3.50 13.92 3.22
CA ILE A 133 4.11 12.59 3.13
C ILE A 133 3.33 11.71 2.15
N LEU A 134 2.00 11.67 2.27
CA LEU A 134 1.15 10.91 1.36
C LEU A 134 1.25 11.43 -0.08
N LEU A 135 1.32 12.75 -0.28
CA LEU A 135 1.54 13.34 -1.60
C LEU A 135 2.83 12.81 -2.24
N ALA A 136 3.95 12.87 -1.51
CA ALA A 136 5.23 12.36 -2.00
C ALA A 136 5.16 10.87 -2.39
N LEU A 137 4.49 10.06 -1.57
CA LEU A 137 4.31 8.63 -1.86
C LEU A 137 3.37 8.36 -3.04
N ARG A 138 2.43 9.26 -3.32
CA ARG A 138 1.48 9.16 -4.45
C ARG A 138 2.09 9.59 -5.78
N THR A 139 3.16 10.39 -5.77
CA THR A 139 3.79 10.94 -6.98
C THR A 139 5.08 10.24 -7.40
N VAL A 140 5.56 9.28 -6.61
CA VAL A 140 6.74 8.46 -6.92
C VAL A 140 6.33 7.16 -7.60
N SER A 141 7.05 6.77 -8.65
CA SER A 141 6.76 5.53 -9.39
C SER A 141 7.12 4.30 -8.56
N HIS A 142 6.29 3.27 -8.67
CA HIS A 142 6.50 2.04 -7.91
C HIS A 142 7.04 0.93 -8.82
N GLU A 143 8.10 0.25 -8.39
CA GLU A 143 8.78 -0.80 -9.19
C GLU A 143 7.83 -1.92 -9.64
N SER A 144 6.83 -2.26 -8.82
CA SER A 144 5.91 -3.34 -9.15
C SER A 144 4.90 -3.02 -10.24
N THR A 145 4.66 -1.74 -10.51
CA THR A 145 3.66 -1.26 -11.48
C THR A 145 4.28 -0.48 -12.63
N GLY A 146 5.46 0.12 -12.42
CA GLY A 146 6.11 1.01 -13.38
C GLY A 146 5.50 2.42 -13.44
N TYR A 147 4.41 2.67 -12.70
CA TYR A 147 3.67 3.93 -12.66
C TYR A 147 3.61 4.49 -11.25
N THR A 148 3.34 5.78 -11.13
CA THR A 148 2.99 6.38 -9.84
C THR A 148 1.58 5.93 -9.43
N PRO A 149 1.30 5.83 -8.13
CA PRO A 149 -0.05 5.54 -7.69
C PRO A 149 -1.10 6.53 -8.22
N SER A 150 -0.73 7.80 -8.34
CA SER A 150 -1.61 8.83 -8.88
C SER A 150 -1.97 8.61 -10.35
N GLU A 151 -1.01 8.19 -11.18
CA GLU A 151 -1.27 7.89 -12.59
C GLU A 151 -2.28 6.74 -12.75
N LEU A 152 -2.20 5.72 -11.90
CA LEU A 152 -3.12 4.57 -11.94
C LEU A 152 -4.52 4.91 -11.43
N VAL A 153 -4.66 5.89 -10.54
CA VAL A 153 -5.95 6.31 -9.99
C VAL A 153 -6.61 7.41 -10.83
N TYR A 154 -5.83 8.41 -11.24
CA TYR A 154 -6.32 9.65 -11.86
C TYR A 154 -5.99 9.77 -13.34
N GLY A 155 -5.22 8.84 -13.91
CA GLY A 155 -4.77 8.87 -15.30
C GLY A 155 -3.64 9.89 -15.57
N LYS A 156 -3.24 10.65 -14.55
CA LYS A 156 -2.14 11.62 -14.56
C LYS A 156 -1.48 11.70 -13.19
N ASN A 157 -0.22 12.12 -13.16
CA ASN A 157 0.44 12.37 -11.89
C ASN A 157 -0.15 13.61 -11.20
N LEU A 158 -0.09 13.67 -9.88
CA LEU A 158 -0.52 14.85 -9.13
C LEU A 158 0.50 15.98 -9.33
N ARG A 159 0.00 17.21 -9.38
CA ARG A 159 0.85 18.40 -9.42
C ARG A 159 1.53 18.58 -8.06
N THR A 160 2.85 18.47 -8.05
CA THR A 160 3.70 18.82 -6.91
C THR A 160 4.01 20.33 -6.94
N PRO A 161 4.47 20.91 -5.82
CA PRO A 161 4.93 22.30 -5.80
C PRO A 161 5.96 22.60 -6.90
N GLU A 162 6.88 21.67 -7.17
CA GLU A 162 7.86 21.75 -8.27
C GLU A 162 7.17 21.88 -9.63
N THR A 163 6.22 20.98 -9.94
CA THR A 163 5.51 21.03 -11.22
C THR A 163 4.71 22.32 -11.40
N LEU A 164 4.12 22.86 -10.32
CA LEU A 164 3.37 24.11 -10.38
C LEU A 164 4.28 25.30 -10.69
N VAL A 165 5.46 25.35 -10.09
CA VAL A 165 6.47 26.39 -10.37
C VAL A 165 6.94 26.26 -11.82
N MET A 166 7.21 25.03 -12.28
CA MET A 166 7.64 24.78 -13.65
C MET A 166 6.57 25.16 -14.69
N GLU A 167 5.32 24.75 -14.47
CA GLU A 167 4.17 25.12 -15.32
C GLU A 167 4.01 26.64 -15.39
N HIS A 168 4.09 27.33 -14.25
CA HIS A 168 3.99 28.79 -14.19
C HIS A 168 5.14 29.50 -14.92
N TRP A 169 6.35 28.95 -14.90
CA TRP A 169 7.50 29.55 -15.56
C TRP A 169 7.60 29.23 -17.06
N MET A 170 6.94 28.18 -17.53
CA MET A 170 7.06 27.68 -18.91
C MET A 170 5.87 28.01 -19.81
N GLU A 171 4.87 28.77 -19.34
CA GLU A 171 3.60 29.11 -20.01
C GLU A 171 3.56 28.83 -21.52
N PRO A 172 3.10 27.65 -21.97
CA PRO A 172 2.48 27.54 -23.27
C PRO A 172 1.02 27.96 -23.12
N GLU A 173 0.53 28.81 -24.02
CA GLU A 173 -0.91 28.97 -24.23
C GLU A 173 -1.47 27.61 -24.69
N GLU A 174 -1.99 26.80 -23.77
CA GLU A 174 -2.72 25.59 -24.12
C GLU A 174 -4.10 26.00 -24.65
N GLU A 175 -4.26 25.95 -25.96
CA GLU A 175 -5.56 25.95 -26.62
C GLU A 175 -6.34 24.73 -26.08
N GLY A 176 -7.32 24.99 -25.21
CA GLY A 176 -7.98 23.94 -24.46
C GLY A 176 -8.68 22.93 -25.38
N ASP A 177 -8.29 21.66 -25.29
CA ASP A 177 -8.99 20.55 -25.95
C ASP A 177 -10.49 20.63 -25.65
N LEU A 178 -11.32 20.27 -26.64
CA LEU A 178 -12.74 20.05 -26.41
C LEU A 178 -12.89 18.99 -25.30
N VAL A 179 -13.82 19.19 -24.37
CA VAL A 179 -14.01 18.31 -23.20
C VAL A 179 -14.12 16.82 -23.59
N THR A 180 -14.72 16.53 -24.74
CA THR A 180 -14.87 15.17 -25.28
C THR A 180 -13.53 14.55 -25.69
N GLU A 181 -12.63 15.31 -26.29
CA GLU A 181 -11.29 14.87 -26.66
C GLU A 181 -10.45 14.61 -25.41
N TYR A 182 -10.50 15.53 -24.43
CA TYR A 182 -9.86 15.32 -23.13
C TYR A 182 -10.38 14.06 -22.43
N MET A 183 -11.70 13.85 -22.40
CA MET A 183 -12.31 12.65 -21.82
C MET A 183 -11.85 11.36 -22.52
N PHE A 184 -11.77 11.38 -23.85
CA PHE A 184 -11.30 10.23 -24.63
C PHE A 184 -9.82 9.94 -24.35
N LYS A 185 -8.96 10.98 -24.37
CA LYS A 185 -7.54 10.89 -24.00
C LYS A 185 -7.38 10.33 -22.58
N LEU A 186 -8.13 10.85 -21.61
CA LEU A 186 -8.08 10.40 -20.21
C LEU A 186 -8.49 8.93 -20.07
N THR A 187 -9.60 8.53 -20.69
CA THR A 187 -10.12 7.16 -20.63
C THR A 187 -9.12 6.18 -21.24
N ASN A 188 -8.51 6.52 -22.37
CA ASN A 188 -7.50 5.69 -23.02
C ASN A 188 -6.22 5.58 -22.20
N ARG A 189 -5.78 6.68 -21.59
CA ARG A 189 -4.63 6.69 -20.67
C ARG A 189 -4.87 5.76 -19.48
N LEU A 190 -6.02 5.89 -18.81
CA LEU A 190 -6.38 5.05 -17.67
C LEU A 190 -6.36 3.55 -18.03
N LYS A 191 -7.02 3.17 -19.14
CA LYS A 191 -7.03 1.78 -19.62
C LYS A 191 -5.63 1.26 -19.89
N ARG A 192 -4.80 2.03 -20.60
CA ARG A 192 -3.43 1.62 -20.95
C ARG A 192 -2.53 1.49 -19.72
N CYS A 193 -2.59 2.44 -18.80
CA CYS A 193 -1.79 2.38 -17.56
C CYS A 193 -2.17 1.15 -16.73
N GLN A 194 -3.48 0.88 -16.63
CA GLN A 194 -4.00 -0.29 -15.92
C GLN A 194 -3.53 -1.61 -16.57
N GLU A 195 -3.65 -1.74 -17.88
CA GLU A 195 -3.21 -2.93 -18.64
C GLU A 195 -1.71 -3.20 -18.45
N VAL A 196 -0.87 -2.18 -18.63
CA VAL A 196 0.58 -2.31 -18.46
C VAL A 196 0.94 -2.65 -17.01
N ALA A 197 0.27 -2.03 -16.02
CA ALA A 197 0.51 -2.31 -14.62
C ALA A 197 0.12 -3.75 -14.24
N ILE A 198 -0.99 -4.27 -14.78
CA ILE A 198 -1.42 -5.66 -14.58
C ILE A 198 -0.37 -6.61 -15.14
N ASN A 199 0.00 -6.45 -16.41
CA ASN A 199 1.02 -7.27 -17.07
C ASN A 199 2.34 -7.25 -16.27
N LYS A 200 2.75 -6.07 -15.78
CA LYS A 200 3.97 -5.95 -14.99
C LYS A 200 3.88 -6.68 -13.64
N MET A 201 2.74 -6.57 -12.97
CA MET A 201 2.51 -7.27 -11.71
C MET A 201 2.51 -8.80 -11.92
N GLU A 202 1.95 -9.30 -13.02
CA GLU A 202 1.97 -10.72 -13.40
C GLU A 202 3.39 -11.20 -13.69
N GLU A 203 4.16 -10.46 -14.49
CA GLU A 203 5.58 -10.76 -14.76
C GLU A 203 6.39 -10.89 -13.46
N ILE A 204 6.21 -9.95 -12.54
CA ILE A 204 6.93 -9.93 -11.25
C ILE A 204 6.48 -11.10 -10.36
N GLN A 205 5.21 -11.49 -10.41
CA GLN A 205 4.72 -12.67 -9.70
C GLN A 205 5.34 -13.97 -10.23
N VAL A 206 5.46 -14.11 -11.56
CA VAL A 206 6.09 -15.28 -12.20
C VAL A 206 7.59 -15.37 -11.85
N LYS A 207 8.32 -14.25 -11.96
CA LYS A 207 9.75 -14.17 -11.62
C LYS A 207 10.05 -14.53 -10.17
N ARG A 208 9.11 -14.33 -9.24
CA ARG A 208 9.29 -14.65 -7.81
C ARG A 208 9.08 -16.12 -7.48
N LYS A 209 8.57 -16.92 -8.43
CA LYS A 209 8.37 -18.37 -8.28
C LYS A 209 9.54 -19.18 -8.87
N THR A 210 10.32 -18.57 -9.76
CA THR A 210 11.55 -19.13 -10.36
C THR A 210 12.75 -18.81 -9.48
#